data_AF-A0A843SYD9-F1
#
_entry.id   AF-A0A843SYD9-F1
#
_cell.length_a   1.000
_cell.length_b   1.000
_cell.length_c   1.000
_cell.angle_alpha   90.00
_cell.angle_beta   90.00
_cell.angle_gamma   90.00
#
_symmetry.space_group_name_H-M   'P 1'
#
loop_
_entity.id
_entity.type
_entity.pdbx_description
1 polymer ?
#
loop_
_entity_poly.entity_id
_entity_poly.type
_entity_poly.pdbx_seq_one_letter_code
_entity_poly.pdbx_strand_id
1 'polypeptide(L)' 'MARYTLVYGVRLVPEGSVKGLDAATLTLSDGSTSDVTLHTIDGTIPQLRRALDRSLDAFFDLLPGADEEDLEKFAD' A
#
# COMPACT_ATOMS: atom_id res chain seq x y z
N MET A 1 -0.43 11.41 18.91
CA MET A 1 -0.21 11.08 17.49
C MET A 1 1.19 10.56 17.29
N ALA A 2 1.27 9.26 16.98
CA ALA A 2 2.51 8.68 16.48
C ALA A 2 2.83 9.28 15.10
N ARG A 3 4.11 9.23 14.71
CA ARG A 3 4.52 9.63 13.36
C ARG A 3 4.84 8.38 12.55
N TYR A 4 4.17 8.23 11.42
CA TYR A 4 4.31 7.09 10.53
C TYR A 4 5.07 7.48 9.26
N THR A 5 5.81 6.53 8.68
CA THR A 5 6.36 6.65 7.33
C THR A 5 5.63 5.65 6.44
N LEU A 6 4.87 6.16 5.47
CA LEU A 6 4.24 5.33 4.44
C LEU A 6 5.20 5.17 3.27
N VAL A 7 5.57 3.94 2.96
CA VAL A 7 6.32 3.59 1.76
C VAL A 7 5.32 3.11 0.71
N TYR A 8 5.24 3.79 -0.44
CA TYR A 8 4.25 3.50 -1.48
C TYR A 8 4.82 3.73 -2.89
N GLY A 9 4.46 2.86 -3.84
CA GLY A 9 4.93 2.95 -5.23
C GLY A 9 3.83 2.58 -6.23
N VAL A 10 3.77 3.30 -7.36
CA VAL A 10 2.84 3.04 -8.47
C VAL A 10 3.61 2.98 -9.78
N ARG A 11 3.36 1.94 -10.56
CA ARG A 11 3.92 1.78 -11.91
C ARG A 11 2.86 1.24 -12.85
N LEU A 12 2.57 1.98 -13.92
CA LEU A 12 1.79 1.47 -15.05
C LEU A 12 2.72 0.85 -16.08
N VAL A 13 2.35 -0.34 -16.55
CA VAL A 13 2.97 -1.04 -17.69
C VAL A 13 1.85 -1.65 -18.55
N PRO A 14 2.12 -2.03 -19.80
CA PRO A 14 1.11 -2.69 -20.62
C PRO A 14 0.55 -3.96 -19.94
N GLU A 15 -0.75 -4.16 -20.07
CA GLU A 15 -1.44 -5.36 -19.57
C GLU A 15 -0.77 -6.64 -20.10
N GLY A 16 -0.55 -7.62 -19.24
CA GLY A 16 0.12 -8.88 -19.58
C GLY A 16 1.64 -8.79 -19.78
N SER A 17 2.27 -7.62 -19.62
CA SER A 17 3.73 -7.48 -19.75
C SER A 17 4.52 -7.84 -18.50
N VAL A 18 3.86 -7.86 -17.33
CA VAL A 18 4.48 -8.26 -16.06
C VAL A 18 4.66 -9.78 -16.02
N LYS A 19 5.91 -10.23 -15.89
CA LYS A 19 6.25 -11.67 -15.79
C LYS A 19 6.55 -12.13 -14.37
N GLY A 20 6.78 -11.19 -13.46
CA GLY A 20 7.14 -11.44 -12.07
C GLY A 20 7.28 -10.12 -11.33
N LEU A 21 7.10 -10.18 -10.02
CA LEU A 21 7.28 -9.07 -9.09
C LEU A 21 7.92 -9.64 -7.83
N ASP A 22 9.08 -9.12 -7.47
CA ASP A 22 9.78 -9.53 -6.25
C ASP A 22 9.34 -8.65 -5.07
N ALA A 23 9.35 -9.22 -3.87
CA ALA A 23 9.08 -8.47 -2.65
C ALA A 23 10.08 -7.31 -2.50
N ALA A 24 9.61 -6.16 -2.00
CA ALA A 24 10.48 -5.04 -1.67
C ALA A 24 10.82 -5.10 -0.18
N THR A 25 12.10 -5.21 0.17
CA THR A 25 12.55 -5.28 1.55
C THR A 25 12.85 -3.89 2.10
N LEU A 26 12.33 -3.59 3.28
CA LEU A 26 12.66 -2.43 4.09
C LEU A 26 13.82 -2.78 5.02
N THR A 27 14.81 -1.88 5.10
CA THR A 27 15.81 -1.88 6.16
C THR A 27 15.47 -0.76 7.13
N LEU A 28 15.16 -1.12 8.37
CA LEU A 28 14.79 -0.16 9.40
C LEU A 28 16.04 0.40 10.09
N SER A 29 15.90 1.53 10.78
CA SER A 29 17.02 2.23 11.42
C SER A 29 17.68 1.44 12.55
N ASP A 30 16.98 0.44 13.10
CA ASP A 30 17.50 -0.49 14.11
C ASP A 30 18.24 -1.69 13.50
N GLY A 31 18.33 -1.76 12.17
CA GLY A 31 18.96 -2.84 11.42
C GLY A 31 18.05 -4.04 11.16
N SER A 32 16.81 -4.04 11.63
CA SER A 32 15.82 -5.08 11.30
C SER A 32 15.30 -4.92 9.87
N THR A 33 14.76 -6.01 9.33
CA THR A 33 14.18 -6.04 7.99
C THR A 33 12.70 -6.40 8.02
N SER A 34 11.93 -5.80 7.12
CA SER A 34 10.51 -6.11 6.92
C SER A 34 10.19 -6.10 5.42
N ASP A 35 9.11 -6.73 5.00
CA ASP A 35 8.72 -6.78 3.59
C ASP A 35 7.54 -5.84 3.31
N VAL A 36 7.59 -5.17 2.16
CA VAL A 36 6.47 -4.41 1.61
C VAL A 36 5.61 -5.35 0.78
N THR A 37 4.33 -5.45 1.13
CA THR A 37 3.36 -6.20 0.32
C THR A 37 3.08 -5.41 -0.95
N LEU A 38 3.25 -6.04 -2.11
CA LEU A 38 3.00 -5.45 -3.42
C LEU A 38 1.76 -6.06 -4.06
N HIS A 39 0.93 -5.21 -4.68
CA HIS A 39 -0.30 -5.62 -5.35
C HIS A 39 -0.24 -5.30 -6.84
N THR A 40 -0.66 -6.24 -7.68
CA THR A 40 -0.85 -6.04 -9.12
C THR A 40 -2.34 -5.94 -9.43
N ILE A 41 -2.73 -4.91 -10.16
CA ILE A 41 -4.12 -4.67 -10.58
C ILE A 41 -4.13 -4.51 -12.09
N ASP A 42 -4.91 -5.33 -12.78
CA ASP A 42 -5.09 -5.26 -14.24
C ASP A 42 -6.43 -4.59 -14.58
N GLY A 43 -6.46 -3.91 -15.72
CA GLY A 43 -7.67 -3.35 -16.29
C GLY A 43 -7.47 -2.00 -16.96
N THR A 44 -8.59 -1.40 -17.37
CA THR A 44 -8.63 -0.07 -17.98
C THR A 44 -8.30 1.02 -16.96
N ILE A 45 -7.85 2.20 -17.41
CA ILE A 45 -7.55 3.33 -16.51
C ILE A 45 -8.67 3.63 -15.49
N PRO A 46 -9.97 3.66 -15.85
CA PRO A 46 -11.05 3.86 -14.87
C PRO A 46 -11.15 2.72 -13.85
N GLN A 47 -10.90 1.47 -14.25
CA GLN A 47 -10.91 0.32 -13.34
C GLN A 47 -9.70 0.36 -12.41
N LEU A 48 -8.50 0.66 -12.93
CA LEU A 48 -7.27 0.79 -12.13
C LEU A 48 -7.43 1.85 -11.04
N ARG A 49 -7.97 3.02 -11.37
CA ARG A 49 -8.24 4.09 -10.38
C ARG A 49 -9.19 3.61 -9.28
N ARG A 50 -10.36 3.09 -9.65
CA ARG A 50 -11.36 2.61 -8.68
C ARG A 50 -10.85 1.49 -7.80
N ALA A 51 -10.04 0.59 -8.35
CA ALA A 51 -9.48 -0.52 -7.59
C ALA A 51 -8.37 -0.04 -6.65
N LEU A 52 -7.54 0.89 -7.10
CA LEU A 52 -6.50 1.49 -6.27
C LEU A 52 -7.09 2.29 -5.11
N ASP A 53 -8.07 3.15 -5.37
CA ASP A 53 -8.72 3.96 -4.33
C ASP A 53 -9.29 3.05 -3.22
N ARG A 54 -10.05 2.01 -3.59
CA ARG A 54 -10.56 1.03 -2.63
C ARG A 54 -9.47 0.26 -1.88
N SER A 55 -8.35 -0.03 -2.54
CA SER A 55 -7.22 -0.73 -1.90
C SER A 55 -6.54 0.15 -0.85
N LEU A 56 -6.48 1.47 -1.08
CA LEU A 56 -5.94 2.42 -0.12
C LEU A 56 -6.90 2.57 1.06
N ASP A 57 -8.19 2.78 0.82
CA ASP A 57 -9.20 2.89 1.87
C ASP A 57 -9.15 1.67 2.81
N ALA A 58 -9.22 0.47 2.24
CA ALA A 58 -9.18 -0.78 2.99
C ALA A 58 -7.86 -0.97 3.77
N PHE A 59 -6.73 -0.46 3.26
CA PHE A 59 -5.46 -0.52 3.98
C PHE A 59 -5.51 0.31 5.27
N PHE A 60 -6.08 1.51 5.22
CA PHE A 60 -6.19 2.37 6.40
C PHE A 60 -7.24 1.87 7.39
N ASP A 61 -8.36 1.33 6.91
CA ASP A 61 -9.40 0.72 7.76
C ASP A 61 -8.88 -0.47 8.58
N LEU A 62 -7.89 -1.19 8.04
CA LEU A 62 -7.37 -2.43 8.61
C LEU A 62 -5.98 -2.27 9.26
N LEU A 63 -5.45 -1.06 9.40
CA LEU A 63 -4.11 -0.79 9.94
C LEU A 63 -3.94 -1.40 11.35
N PRO A 64 -3.23 -2.53 11.49
CA PRO A 64 -3.11 -3.21 12.78
C PRO A 64 -2.14 -2.43 13.66
N GLY A 65 -2.59 -2.01 14.86
CA GLY A 65 -1.73 -1.32 15.83
C GLY A 65 -1.63 0.20 15.68
N ALA A 66 -2.49 0.82 14.87
CA ALA A 66 -2.82 2.23 15.06
C ALA A 66 -3.74 2.37 16.29
N ASP A 67 -3.48 3.36 17.15
CA ASP A 67 -4.38 3.67 18.25
C ASP A 67 -5.75 4.13 17.69
N GLU A 68 -6.86 3.82 18.35
CA GLU A 68 -8.22 4.20 17.90
C GLU A 68 -8.35 5.71 17.57
N GLU A 69 -7.64 6.57 18.31
CA GLU A 69 -7.57 8.02 18.05
C GLU A 69 -6.89 8.39 16.71
N ASP A 70 -5.95 7.56 16.24
CA ASP A 70 -5.28 7.78 14.97
C ASP A 70 -6.16 7.25 13.81
N LEU A 71 -6.98 6.21 14.01
CA LEU A 71 -7.91 5.67 13.01
C LEU A 71 -9.15 6.55 12.78
N GLU A 72 -9.77 7.10 13.83
CA GLU A 72 -11.02 7.90 13.75
C GLU A 72 -10.88 9.19 12.89
N LYS A 73 -9.67 9.71 12.68
CA LYS A 73 -9.42 10.94 11.91
C LYS A 73 -9.05 10.74 10.44
N PHE A 74 -8.84 9.49 9.99
CA PHE A 74 -8.60 9.22 8.56
C PHE A 74 -9.89 9.02 7.76
N ALA A 75 -11.02 8.81 8.45
CA ALA A 75 -12.32 8.54 7.84
C ALA A 75 -13.20 9.80 7.62
N ASP A 76 -12.70 10.99 8.01
CA ASP A 76 -13.35 12.32 7.92
C ASP A 76 -12.59 13.24 6.94
#